data_AF-A0A2V7E9S0-F1
#
_entry.id   AF-A0A2V7E9S0-F1
#
_cell.length_a   1.000
_cell.length_b   1.000
_cell.length_c   1.000
_cell.angle_alpha   90.00
_cell.angle_beta   90.00
_cell.angle_gamma   90.00
#
_symmetry.space_group_name_H-M   'P 1'
#
loop_
_entity.id
_entity.type
_entity.pdbx_description
1 polymer ?
#
loop_
_entity_poly.entity_id
_entity_poly.type
_entity_poly.pdbx_seq_one_letter_code
_entity_poly.pdbx_strand_id
1 'polypeptide(L)' 'MHRLAALIVLMGLGLLAGCGSTSGGWTKPGMTEEGLGQDTLSCLTDARTGPRVGMIDQDRYRRCMADRGYVAGPAK' A
#
# COMPACT_ATOMS: atom_id res chain seq x y z
N MET A 1 21.74 -17.95 31.39
CA MET A 1 21.17 -16.61 31.12
C MET A 1 20.55 -16.60 29.72
N HIS A 2 19.48 -17.37 29.48
CA HIS A 2 18.98 -17.68 28.12
C HIS A 2 17.48 -17.36 27.92
N ARG A 3 16.87 -16.51 28.76
CA ARG A 3 15.40 -16.29 28.72
C ARG A 3 14.96 -14.84 28.60
N LEU A 4 15.84 -13.94 28.13
CA LEU A 4 15.50 -12.52 27.95
C LEU A 4 15.81 -11.99 26.54
N ALA A 5 16.03 -12.87 25.55
CA ALA A 5 16.38 -12.46 24.18
C ALA A 5 15.23 -12.60 23.18
N ALA A 6 14.01 -12.94 23.62
CA ALA A 6 12.89 -13.27 22.75
C ALA A 6 11.79 -12.19 22.68
N LEU A 7 12.05 -10.95 23.14
CA LEU A 7 11.03 -9.90 23.21
C LEU A 7 11.30 -8.69 22.28
N ILE A 8 12.29 -8.75 21.39
CA ILE A 8 12.69 -7.58 20.57
C ILE A 8 12.13 -7.64 19.13
N VAL A 9 11.50 -8.73 18.69
CA VAL A 9 11.19 -8.92 17.25
C VAL A 9 9.83 -8.37 16.80
N LEU A 10 8.94 -7.96 17.70
CA LEU A 10 7.55 -7.61 17.34
C LEU A 10 7.26 -6.11 17.17
N MET A 11 8.26 -5.24 17.34
CA MET A 11 8.06 -3.78 17.36
C MET A 11 8.84 -3.08 16.25
N GLY A 12 8.71 -3.57 15.02
CA GLY A 12 9.52 -3.08 13.89
C GLY A 12 8.82 -3.02 12.54
N LEU A 13 7.49 -3.18 12.47
CA LEU A 13 6.74 -3.21 11.21
C LEU A 13 5.77 -2.03 11.03
N GLY A 14 5.82 -1.02 11.90
CA GLY A 14 4.88 0.11 11.90
C GLY A 14 5.27 1.36 11.10
N LEU A 15 6.44 1.40 10.44
CA LEU A 15 6.99 2.65 9.89
C LEU A 15 7.11 2.70 8.36
N LEU A 16 6.29 1.93 7.65
CA LEU A 16 6.10 2.10 6.20
C LEU A 16 4.63 2.31 5.83
N ALA A 17 3.85 2.94 6.72
CA ALA A 17 2.67 3.69 6.30
C ALA A 17 3.17 4.90 5.50
N GLY A 18 3.40 4.67 4.20
CA GLY A 18 3.87 5.67 3.27
C GLY A 18 3.05 6.94 3.39
N CYS A 19 3.75 8.06 3.57
CA CYS A 19 3.21 9.38 3.34
C CYS A 19 2.79 9.46 1.86
N GLY A 20 1.53 9.15 1.61
CA GLY A 20 0.95 8.95 0.30
C GLY A 20 -0.54 8.76 0.50
N SER A 21 -1.21 9.85 0.87
CA SER A 21 -2.65 9.94 1.05
C SER A 21 -3.38 9.44 -0.21
N THR A 22 -3.83 8.18 -0.23
CA THR A 22 -4.80 7.60 -1.19
C THR A 22 -5.28 6.19 -0.79
N SER A 23 -4.84 5.60 0.33
CA SER A 23 -5.22 4.23 0.72
C SER A 23 -6.62 4.10 1.31
N GLY A 24 -7.23 5.18 1.80
CA GLY A 24 -8.55 5.12 2.45
C GLY A 24 -9.75 4.98 1.51
N GLY A 25 -9.51 4.89 0.19
CA GLY A 25 -10.56 4.93 -0.82
C GLY A 25 -10.73 3.66 -1.64
N TRP A 26 -10.09 2.52 -1.31
CA TRP A 26 -10.21 1.31 -2.13
C TRP A 26 -10.91 0.20 -1.37
N THR A 27 -11.79 -0.53 -2.05
CA THR A 27 -12.55 -1.65 -1.47
C THR A 27 -12.57 -2.84 -2.42
N LYS A 28 -12.47 -4.06 -1.88
CA LYS A 28 -12.58 -5.33 -2.62
C LYS A 28 -13.14 -6.41 -1.68
N PRO A 29 -13.96 -7.36 -2.18
CA PRO A 29 -14.46 -8.47 -1.35
C PRO A 29 -13.30 -9.25 -0.70
N GLY A 30 -13.36 -9.41 0.63
CA GLY A 30 -12.37 -10.20 1.38
C GLY A 30 -10.98 -9.56 1.49
N MET A 31 -10.82 -8.25 1.23
CA MET A 31 -9.52 -7.59 1.37
C MET A 31 -9.06 -7.54 2.83
N THR A 32 -7.75 -7.64 3.06
CA THR A 32 -7.12 -7.25 4.32
C THR A 32 -6.38 -5.93 4.15
N GLU A 33 -6.09 -5.23 5.24
CA GLU A 33 -5.31 -3.99 5.19
C GLU A 33 -3.89 -4.22 4.67
N GLU A 34 -3.27 -5.36 5.02
CA GLU A 34 -1.95 -5.74 4.54
C GLU A 34 -1.97 -5.98 3.02
N GLY A 35 -2.97 -6.70 2.52
CA GLY A 35 -3.15 -6.95 1.09
C GLY A 35 -3.36 -5.66 0.31
N LEU A 36 -4.20 -4.76 0.83
CA LEU A 36 -4.39 -3.43 0.25
C LEU A 36 -3.07 -2.64 0.22
N GLY A 37 -2.28 -2.68 1.28
CA GLY A 37 -0.98 -2.01 1.34
C GLY A 37 0.01 -2.56 0.31
N GLN A 38 0.11 -3.89 0.20
CA GLN A 38 0.99 -4.56 -0.78
C GLN A 38 0.59 -4.22 -2.22
N ASP A 39 -0.70 -4.29 -2.53
CA ASP A 39 -1.23 -4.00 -3.86
C ASP A 39 -1.06 -2.52 -4.22
N THR A 40 -1.31 -1.62 -3.26
CA THR A 40 -1.09 -0.18 -3.43
C THR A 40 0.38 0.12 -3.75
N LEU A 41 1.34 -0.44 -2.99
CA LEU A 41 2.77 -0.23 -3.22
C LEU A 41 3.23 -0.79 -4.57
N SER A 42 2.72 -1.97 -4.94
CA SER A 42 3.00 -2.59 -6.23
C SER A 42 2.48 -1.72 -7.38
N CYS A 43 1.22 -1.26 -7.31
CA CYS A 43 0.62 -0.40 -8.33
C CYS A 43 1.27 0.99 -8.39
N LEU A 44 1.67 1.58 -7.26
CA LEU A 44 2.43 2.84 -7.25
C LEU A 44 3.80 2.68 -7.91
N THR A 45 4.46 1.54 -7.72
CA THR A 45 5.75 1.25 -8.35
C THR A 45 5.61 1.15 -9.87
N ASP A 46 4.57 0.47 -10.36
CA ASP A 46 4.24 0.36 -11.77
C ASP A 46 3.81 1.71 -12.38
N ALA A 47 3.16 2.56 -11.60
CA ALA A 47 2.68 3.88 -12.02
C ALA A 47 3.78 4.98 -12.02
N ARG A 48 5.00 4.68 -11.58
CA ARG A 48 6.09 5.67 -11.59
C ARG A 48 6.47 6.06 -13.02
N THR A 49 6.39 7.36 -13.32
CA THR A 49 6.77 7.90 -14.63
C THR A 49 8.08 8.68 -14.50
N GLY A 50 9.19 7.97 -14.69
CA GLY A 50 10.53 8.56 -14.75
C GLY A 50 11.34 8.46 -13.45
N PRO A 51 12.59 8.97 -13.46
CA PRO A 51 13.55 8.79 -12.38
C PRO A 51 13.28 9.72 -11.17
N ARG A 52 12.36 10.68 -11.31
CA ARG A 52 12.03 11.62 -10.23
C ARG A 52 11.03 10.99 -9.26
N VAL A 53 11.42 10.96 -7.99
CA VAL A 53 10.52 10.60 -6.89
C VAL A 53 9.32 11.56 -6.91
N GLY A 54 8.10 11.00 -6.97
CA GLY A 54 6.86 11.77 -6.90
C GLY A 54 6.08 11.90 -8.23
N MET A 55 6.65 11.53 -9.38
CA MET A 55 5.88 11.41 -10.61
C MET A 55 5.14 10.08 -10.65
N ILE A 56 3.85 10.12 -10.31
CA ILE A 56 2.94 8.98 -10.38
C ILE A 56 1.90 9.26 -11.45
N ASP A 57 1.81 8.38 -12.45
CA ASP A 57 0.69 8.34 -13.38
C ASP A 57 -0.55 7.81 -12.63
N GLN A 58 -1.45 8.73 -12.30
CA GLN A 58 -2.66 8.41 -11.54
C GLN A 58 -3.63 7.51 -12.32
N ASP A 59 -3.65 7.57 -13.65
CA ASP A 59 -4.49 6.69 -14.46
C ASP A 59 -3.95 5.27 -14.44
N ARG A 60 -2.63 5.12 -14.54
CA ARG A 60 -1.94 3.84 -14.45
C ARG A 60 -2.14 3.20 -13.07
N TYR A 61 -2.00 3.99 -12.00
CA TYR A 61 -2.30 3.54 -10.64
C TYR A 61 -3.75 3.08 -10.48
N ARG A 62 -4.73 3.90 -10.92
CA ARG A 62 -6.15 3.56 -10.81
C ARG A 62 -6.53 2.30 -11.59
N ARG A 63 -6.01 2.13 -12.81
CA ARG A 63 -6.22 0.92 -13.62
C ARG A 63 -5.63 -0.31 -12.95
N CYS A 64 -4.39 -0.23 -12.43
CA CYS A 64 -3.77 -1.34 -11.72
C CYS A 64 -4.60 -1.79 -10.50
N MET A 65 -5.13 -0.85 -9.71
CA MET A 65 -6.02 -1.18 -8.59
C MET A 65 -7.32 -1.84 -9.07
N ALA A 66 -7.93 -1.32 -10.14
CA ALA A 66 -9.15 -1.90 -10.73
C ALA A 66 -8.92 -3.31 -11.28
N ASP A 67 -7.79 -3.57 -11.94
CA ASP A 67 -7.41 -4.89 -12.47
C ASP A 67 -7.22 -5.91 -11.35
N ARG A 68 -6.82 -5.46 -10.14
CA ARG A 68 -6.78 -6.30 -8.93
C ARG A 68 -8.14 -6.50 -8.28
N GLY A 69 -9.21 -5.92 -8.83
CA GLY A 69 -10.58 -6.04 -8.34
C GLY A 69 -10.93 -5.02 -7.25
N TYR A 70 -10.13 -3.97 -7.07
CA TYR A 70 -10.48 -2.86 -6.18
C TYR A 70 -11.41 -1.88 -6.88
N VAL A 71 -12.38 -1.39 -6.13
CA VAL A 71 -13.27 -0.31 -6.53
C VAL A 71 -12.97 0.91 -5.68
N ALA A 72 -12.86 2.07 -6.32
CA ALA A 72 -12.73 3.32 -5.59
C ALA A 72 -14.04 3.57 -4.83
N GLY A 73 -13.96 3.60 -3.51
CA GLY A 73 -14.99 4.13 -2.65
C GLY A 73 -15.28 5.60 -2.96
N PRO A 74 -16.41 6.12 -2.46
CA PRO A 74 -16.80 7.50 -2.73
C PRO A 74 -15.70 8.46 -2.30
N ALA A 75 -15.42 9.45 -3.16
CA ALA A 75 -14.61 10.59 -2.77
C ALA A 75 -15.32 11.30 -1.61
N LYS A 76 -14.66 11.35 -0.45
CA LYS A 76 -15.12 12.11 0.72
C LYS A 76 -15.04 13.61 0.48
#